data_AF-A0A818ZV78-F1
#
_entry.id   AF-A0A818ZV78-F1
#
_cell.length_a   1.000
_cell.length_b   1.000
_cell.length_c   1.000
_cell.angle_alpha   90.00
_cell.angle_beta   90.00
_cell.angle_gamma   90.00
#
_symmetry.space_group_name_H-M   'P 1'
#
loop_
_entity.id
_entity.type
_entity.pdbx_description
1 polymer ?
#
loop_
_entity_poly.entity_id
_entity_poly.type
_entity_poly.pdbx_seq_one_letter_code
_entity_poly.pdbx_strand_id
1 'polypeptide(L)'
;MTFVNQAFYRLIRIVYFQNRRLQSFKLYTILLIIEIIISSILLCVLIPLNGVTYLPNDYFCYATFTNIPCILCVAFVIYIIPFCCLLVIYIHITRFIRRQGNIQTLVVKQRQARDLLIIRRILIIVIILLILGIPALILIFMFIITGEEYPLLARIAFFPVSAS
;
A
#
# COMPACT_ATOMS: atom_id res chain seq x y z
N MET A 1 0.11 -2.70 -3.76
CA MET A 1 0.48 -3.91 -2.98
C MET A 1 1.92 -4.37 -3.26
N THR A 2 2.50 -4.04 -4.43
CA THR A 2 3.92 -4.28 -4.79
C THR A 2 4.96 -3.83 -3.75
N PHE A 3 4.77 -2.69 -3.08
CA PHE A 3 5.68 -2.19 -2.03
C PHE A 3 5.73 -3.08 -0.79
N VAL A 4 4.60 -3.69 -0.40
CA VAL A 4 4.54 -4.60 0.76
C VAL A 4 5.34 -5.86 0.47
N ASN A 5 5.20 -6.41 -0.73
CA ASN A 5 5.97 -7.58 -1.16
C ASN A 5 7.47 -7.30 -1.25
N GLN A 6 7.87 -6.11 -1.74
CA GLN A 6 9.27 -5.67 -1.70
C GLN A 6 9.80 -5.54 -0.26
N ALA A 7 8.99 -5.00 0.67
CA ALA A 7 9.38 -4.88 2.07
C ALA A 7 9.48 -6.26 2.74
N PHE A 8 8.55 -7.17 2.43
CA PHE A 8 8.54 -8.54 2.94
C PHE A 8 9.75 -9.34 2.44
N TYR A 9 10.12 -9.17 1.17
CA TYR A 9 11.38 -9.73 0.63
C TYR A 9 12.60 -9.27 1.44
N ARG A 10 12.68 -7.96 1.74
CA ARG A 10 13.78 -7.41 2.56
C ARG A 10 13.75 -7.97 3.97
N LEU A 11 12.56 -8.14 4.57
CA LEU A 11 12.42 -8.76 5.89
C LEU A 11 13.00 -10.17 5.91
N ILE A 12 12.58 -11.03 4.97
CA ILE A 12 13.08 -12.41 4.88
C ILE A 12 14.59 -12.41 4.71
N ARG A 13 15.10 -11.58 3.80
CA ARG A 13 16.53 -11.54 3.49
C ARG A 13 17.39 -11.05 4.66
N ILE A 14 16.95 -10.02 5.39
CA ILE A 14 17.72 -9.40 6.47
C ILE A 14 17.58 -10.20 7.77
N VAL A 15 16.35 -10.53 8.16
CA VAL A 15 16.06 -11.14 9.48
C VAL A 15 16.22 -12.66 9.43
N TYR A 16 15.78 -13.30 8.35
CA TYR A 16 15.78 -14.76 8.21
C TYR A 16 16.85 -15.25 7.23
N PHE A 17 18.03 -14.60 7.24
CA PHE A 17 19.11 -14.90 6.30
C PHE A 17 19.57 -16.37 6.34
N GLN A 18 19.41 -17.04 7.48
CA GLN A 18 19.84 -18.42 7.71
C GLN A 18 18.84 -19.48 7.17
N ASN A 19 17.57 -19.11 6.96
CA ASN A 19 16.52 -20.03 6.53
C ASN A 19 16.38 -20.06 4.99
N ARG A 20 17.15 -20.94 4.33
CA ARG A 20 17.12 -21.10 2.86
C ARG A 20 15.74 -21.40 2.27
N ARG A 21 14.85 -22.08 3.00
CA ARG A 21 13.48 -22.39 2.54
C ARG A 21 12.65 -21.12 2.28
N LEU A 22 12.78 -20.12 3.16
CA LEU A 22 12.06 -18.85 3.05
C LEU A 22 12.55 -17.96 1.91
N GLN A 23 13.81 -18.16 1.47
CA GLN A 23 14.40 -17.41 0.36
C GLN A 23 14.15 -18.06 -1.01
N SER A 24 13.37 -19.14 -1.07
CA SER A 24 13.11 -19.83 -2.32
C SER A 24 12.29 -18.97 -3.29
N PHE A 25 12.65 -18.99 -4.57
CA PHE A 25 11.92 -18.29 -5.63
C PHE A 25 10.43 -18.70 -5.66
N LYS A 26 10.15 -19.97 -5.39
CA LYS A 26 8.79 -20.54 -5.32
C LYS A 26 7.89 -19.79 -4.33
N LEU A 27 8.40 -19.42 -3.16
CA LEU A 27 7.62 -18.68 -2.15
C LEU A 27 7.21 -17.29 -2.66
N TYR A 28 8.10 -16.61 -3.38
CA TYR A 28 7.79 -15.30 -3.97
C TYR A 28 6.77 -15.40 -5.11
N THR A 29 6.87 -16.42 -5.96
CA THR A 29 5.87 -16.68 -7.00
C THR A 29 4.49 -16.96 -6.39
N ILE A 30 4.44 -17.77 -5.33
CA ILE A 30 3.18 -18.06 -4.61
C ILE A 30 2.59 -16.78 -4.01
N LEU A 31 3.40 -15.95 -3.34
CA LEU A 31 2.93 -14.67 -2.79
C LEU A 31 2.37 -13.73 -3.85
N LEU A 32 3.01 -13.67 -5.02
CA LEU A 32 2.53 -12.86 -6.14
C LEU A 32 1.20 -13.37 -6.69
N ILE A 33 1.04 -14.69 -6.83
CA ILE A 33 -0.23 -15.29 -7.26
C ILE A 33 -1.34 -14.99 -6.24
N ILE A 34 -1.03 -15.11 -4.94
CA ILE A 34 -1.97 -14.78 -3.86
C ILE A 34 -2.35 -13.29 -3.93
N GLU A 35 -1.40 -12.38 -4.14
CA GLU A 35 -1.66 -10.94 -4.28
C GLU A 35 -2.62 -10.65 -5.44
N ILE A 36 -2.41 -11.29 -6.60
CA ILE A 36 -3.29 -11.15 -7.76
C ILE A 36 -4.70 -11.64 -7.41
N ILE A 37 -4.83 -12.82 -6.81
CA ILE A 37 -6.12 -13.40 -6.44
C ILE A 37 -6.86 -12.49 -5.46
N ILE A 38 -6.17 -12.01 -4.41
CA ILE A 38 -6.75 -11.08 -3.43
C ILE A 38 -7.20 -9.78 -4.11
N SER A 39 -6.37 -9.22 -5.00
CA SER A 39 -6.70 -7.98 -5.71
C SER A 39 -7.94 -8.15 -6.60
N SER A 40 -8.03 -9.28 -7.32
CA SER A 40 -9.20 -9.61 -8.13
C SER A 40 -10.46 -9.80 -7.28
N ILE A 41 -10.36 -10.52 -6.17
CA ILE A 41 -11.49 -10.70 -5.23
C ILE A 41 -11.95 -9.36 -4.69
N LEU A 42 -11.02 -8.50 -4.27
CA LEU A 42 -11.36 -7.18 -3.75
C LEU A 42 -12.12 -6.33 -4.78
N LEU A 43 -11.69 -6.39 -6.04
CA LEU A 43 -12.37 -5.71 -7.13
C LEU A 43 -13.79 -6.27 -7.35
N CYS A 44 -13.94 -7.60 -7.31
CA CYS A 44 -15.24 -8.25 -7.42
C CYS A 44 -16.19 -7.88 -6.27
N VAL A 45 -15.67 -7.69 -5.05
CA VAL A 45 -16.46 -7.26 -3.87
C VAL A 45 -17.07 -5.87 -4.05
N LEU A 46 -16.47 -4.99 -4.86
CA LEU A 46 -17.02 -3.66 -5.13
C LEU A 46 -18.34 -3.70 -5.91
N ILE A 47 -18.56 -4.76 -6.70
CA ILE A 47 -19.76 -4.92 -7.53
C ILE A 47 -21.03 -5.09 -6.68
N PRO A 48 -21.14 -6.09 -5.78
CA PRO A 48 -22.34 -6.27 -4.95
C PRO A 48 -22.53 -5.14 -3.93
N LEU A 49 -21.49 -4.38 -3.60
CA LEU A 49 -21.60 -3.21 -2.72
C LEU A 49 -22.18 -1.97 -3.43
N ASN A 50 -22.60 -2.07 -4.69
CA ASN A 50 -22.99 -0.93 -5.54
C ASN A 50 -21.90 0.16 -5.53
N GLY A 51 -20.64 -0.24 -5.39
CA GLY A 51 -19.51 0.66 -5.30
C GLY A 51 -19.15 1.32 -6.63
N VAL A 52 -19.74 0.84 -7.72
CA VAL A 52 -19.44 1.28 -9.08
C VAL A 52 -20.72 1.74 -9.76
N THR A 53 -20.72 2.97 -10.29
CA THR A 53 -21.84 3.53 -11.05
C THR A 53 -21.38 3.81 -12.47
N TYR A 54 -22.23 3.47 -13.43
CA TYR A 54 -22.00 3.77 -14.84
C TYR A 54 -22.42 5.22 -15.12
N LEU A 55 -21.51 6.02 -15.67
CA LEU A 55 -21.81 7.39 -16.07
C LEU A 55 -22.20 7.39 -17.56
N PRO A 56 -23.49 7.56 -17.90
CA PRO A 56 -23.96 7.38 -19.26
C PRO A 56 -23.43 8.45 -20.22
N ASN A 57 -23.09 9.63 -19.72
CA ASN A 57 -22.63 10.75 -20.53
C ASN A 57 -21.19 10.57 -21.03
N ASP A 58 -20.34 9.87 -20.27
CA ASP A 58 -18.93 9.72 -20.58
C ASP A 58 -18.52 8.27 -20.87
N TYR A 59 -19.48 7.33 -20.88
CA TYR A 59 -19.30 5.91 -21.19
C TYR A 59 -18.22 5.20 -20.33
N PHE A 60 -18.02 5.62 -19.08
CA PHE A 60 -17.12 4.95 -18.13
C PHE A 60 -17.79 4.63 -16.79
N CYS A 61 -17.29 3.58 -16.15
CA CYS A 61 -17.65 3.21 -14.79
C CYS A 61 -16.73 3.90 -13.80
N TYR A 62 -17.28 4.46 -12.72
CA TYR A 62 -16.50 5.07 -11.66
C TYR A 62 -16.95 4.61 -10.28
N ALA A 63 -16.05 4.71 -9.31
CA ALA A 63 -16.37 4.39 -7.94
C ALA A 63 -17.30 5.47 -7.38
N THR A 64 -18.52 5.10 -6.97
CA THR A 64 -19.44 6.07 -6.37
C THR A 64 -19.02 6.43 -4.95
N PHE A 65 -19.08 7.72 -4.63
CA PHE A 65 -18.75 8.22 -3.31
C PHE A 65 -19.96 8.28 -2.36
N THR A 66 -21.15 7.93 -2.86
CA THR A 66 -22.37 7.83 -2.04
C THR A 66 -22.32 6.69 -1.03
N ASN A 67 -21.67 5.58 -1.38
CA ASN A 67 -21.59 4.40 -0.53
C ASN A 67 -20.43 4.49 0.46
N ILE A 68 -20.65 5.17 1.58
CA ILE A 68 -19.70 5.32 2.70
C ILE A 68 -19.04 3.97 3.10
N PRO A 69 -19.77 2.85 3.24
CA PRO A 69 -19.14 1.57 3.61
C PRO A 69 -18.14 1.08 2.56
N CYS A 70 -18.43 1.33 1.28
CA CYS A 70 -17.56 0.98 0.17
C CYS A 70 -16.27 1.83 0.20
N ILE A 71 -16.41 3.15 0.37
CA ILE A 71 -15.26 4.07 0.51
C ILE A 71 -14.37 3.65 1.67
N LEU A 72 -14.97 3.39 2.84
CA LEU A 72 -14.21 2.95 4.02
C LEU A 72 -13.50 1.63 3.74
N CYS A 73 -14.17 0.64 3.15
CA CYS A 73 -13.55 -0.63 2.76
C CYS A 73 -12.33 -0.42 1.85
N VAL A 74 -12.48 0.39 0.80
CA VAL A 74 -11.39 0.74 -0.13
C VAL A 74 -10.25 1.45 0.60
N ALA A 75 -10.56 2.44 1.44
CA ALA A 75 -9.57 3.19 2.21
C ALA A 75 -8.78 2.26 3.15
N PHE A 76 -9.46 1.35 3.84
CA PHE A 76 -8.84 0.38 4.72
C PHE A 76 -7.93 -0.57 3.97
N VAL A 77 -8.39 -1.15 2.86
CA VAL A 77 -7.63 -2.19 2.17
C VAL A 77 -6.50 -1.64 1.30
N ILE A 78 -6.68 -0.47 0.67
CA ILE A 78 -5.67 0.10 -0.22
C ILE A 78 -4.63 0.91 0.55
N TYR A 79 -5.03 1.62 1.61
CA TYR A 79 -4.12 2.53 2.34
C TYR A 79 -3.75 2.00 3.72
N ILE A 80 -4.73 1.77 4.60
CA ILE A 80 -4.45 1.51 6.02
C ILE A 80 -3.72 0.17 6.21
N ILE A 81 -4.24 -0.92 5.63
CA ILE A 81 -3.64 -2.26 5.78
C ILE A 81 -2.21 -2.30 5.21
N PRO A 82 -1.94 -1.86 3.96
CA PRO A 82 -0.59 -1.86 3.41
C PRO A 82 0.37 -0.98 4.22
N PHE A 83 -0.10 0.17 4.72
CA PHE A 83 0.70 1.06 5.55
C PHE A 83 1.07 0.42 6.89
N CYS A 84 0.11 -0.17 7.59
CA CYS A 84 0.34 -0.91 8.83
C CYS A 84 1.31 -2.08 8.62
N CYS A 85 1.13 -2.86 7.54
CA CYS A 85 2.06 -3.94 7.18
C CYS A 85 3.48 -3.43 6.96
N LEU A 86 3.66 -2.34 6.20
CA LEU A 86 4.97 -1.72 5.98
C LEU A 86 5.61 -1.25 7.29
N LEU A 87 4.85 -0.58 8.15
CA LEU A 87 5.34 -0.14 9.46
C LEU A 87 5.82 -1.30 10.31
N VAL A 88 5.02 -2.36 10.44
CA VAL A 88 5.38 -3.56 11.22
C VAL A 88 6.67 -4.19 10.68
N ILE A 89 6.74 -4.39 9.36
CA ILE A 89 7.92 -4.96 8.69
C ILE A 89 9.17 -4.11 8.99
N TYR A 90 9.09 -2.79 8.84
CA TYR A 90 10.25 -1.92 9.04
C TYR A 90 10.64 -1.76 10.51
N ILE A 91 9.69 -1.76 11.43
CA ILE A 91 9.96 -1.81 12.87
C ILE A 91 10.73 -3.09 13.21
N HIS A 92 10.30 -4.24 12.67
CA HIS A 92 10.99 -5.52 12.88
C HIS A 92 12.42 -5.50 12.32
N ILE A 93 12.61 -5.05 11.08
CA ILE A 93 13.95 -4.93 10.46
C ILE A 93 14.84 -4.02 11.31
N THR A 94 14.34 -2.86 11.71
CA THR A 94 15.12 -1.87 12.50
C THR A 94 15.49 -2.44 13.87
N ARG A 95 14.55 -3.11 14.56
CA ARG A 95 14.84 -3.77 15.85
C ARG A 95 15.90 -4.86 15.70
N PHE A 96 15.83 -5.66 14.63
CA PHE A 96 16.82 -6.70 14.35
C PHE A 96 18.21 -6.12 14.09
N ILE A 97 18.31 -5.09 13.24
CA ILE A 97 19.57 -4.40 12.94
C ILE A 97 20.17 -3.77 14.20
N ARG A 98 19.36 -3.07 15.01
CA ARG A 98 19.84 -2.47 16.28
C ARG A 98 20.40 -3.50 17.25
N ARG A 99 19.78 -4.69 17.34
CA ARG A 99 20.28 -5.78 18.20
C ARG A 99 21.59 -6.38 17.70
N GLN A 100 21.79 -6.49 16.38
CA GLN A 100 23.01 -7.07 15.81
C GLN A 100 24.14 -6.05 15.56
N GLY A 101 23.89 -4.74 15.68
CA GLY A 101 24.83 -3.67 15.32
C GLY A 101 26.16 -3.64 16.09
N ASN A 102 26.26 -4.32 17.23
CA ASN A 102 27.51 -4.40 18.00
C ASN A 102 28.44 -5.56 17.58
N ILE A 103 27.93 -6.58 16.89
CA ILE A 103 28.70 -7.82 16.60
C ILE A 103 29.09 -7.91 15.11
N GLN A 104 28.59 -7.01 14.27
CA GLN A 104 28.74 -7.10 12.81
C GLN A 104 29.98 -6.40 12.26
N THR A 105 30.56 -7.03 11.23
CA THR A 105 31.70 -6.51 10.47
C THR A 105 31.36 -5.21 9.72
N LEU A 106 32.39 -4.39 9.46
CA LEU A 106 32.28 -3.06 8.85
C LEU A 106 31.57 -3.09 7.47
N VAL A 107 31.77 -4.17 6.70
CA VAL A 107 31.12 -4.42 5.40
C VAL A 107 29.60 -4.62 5.55
N VAL A 108 29.16 -5.35 6.57
CA VAL A 108 27.73 -5.59 6.85
C VAL A 108 27.06 -4.29 7.30
N LYS A 109 27.74 -3.49 8.13
CA LYS A 109 27.28 -2.16 8.54
C LYS A 109 27.03 -1.23 7.35
N GLN A 110 27.95 -1.17 6.38
CA GLN A 110 27.77 -0.35 5.18
C GLN A 110 26.58 -0.80 4.33
N ARG A 111 26.37 -2.10 4.18
CA ARG A 111 25.21 -2.64 3.45
C ARG A 111 23.89 -2.29 4.14
N GLN A 112 23.84 -2.42 5.46
CA GLN A 112 22.66 -2.04 6.26
C GLN A 112 22.38 -0.53 6.20
N ALA A 113 23.41 0.31 6.20
CA ALA A 113 23.23 1.76 6.04
C ALA A 113 22.58 2.11 4.69
N ARG A 114 22.98 1.41 3.60
CA ARG A 114 22.33 1.53 2.30
C ARG A 114 20.87 1.07 2.35
N ASP A 115 20.60 -0.08 2.96
CA ASP A 115 19.22 -0.58 3.10
C ASP A 115 18.35 0.40 3.90
N LEU A 116 18.86 0.96 4.99
CA LEU A 116 18.19 2.01 5.78
C LEU A 116 17.92 3.29 4.98
N LEU A 117 18.86 3.73 4.13
CA LEU A 117 18.63 4.86 3.23
C LEU A 117 17.50 4.59 2.24
N ILE A 118 17.43 3.39 1.68
CA ILE A 118 16.34 3.02 0.77
C ILE A 118 15.02 2.97 1.54
N ILE A 119 15.01 2.43 2.76
CA ILE A 119 13.83 2.42 3.63
C ILE A 119 13.35 3.83 3.93
N ARG A 120 14.28 4.74 4.29
CA ARG A 120 13.97 6.16 4.53
C ARG A 120 13.34 6.82 3.30
N ARG A 121 13.87 6.56 2.10
CA ARG A 121 13.27 7.06 0.84
C ARG A 121 11.86 6.52 0.62
N ILE A 122 11.62 5.23 0.84
CA ILE A 122 10.29 4.63 0.71
C ILE A 122 9.31 5.27 1.70
N LEU A 123 9.71 5.44 2.96
CA LEU A 123 8.87 6.11 3.96
C LEU A 123 8.53 7.55 3.56
N ILE A 124 9.49 8.30 3.02
CA ILE A 124 9.25 9.66 2.52
C ILE A 124 8.22 9.63 1.37
N ILE A 125 8.39 8.73 0.39
CA ILE A 125 7.45 8.59 -0.74
C ILE A 125 6.04 8.24 -0.23
N VAL A 126 5.94 7.32 0.73
CA VAL A 126 4.65 6.93 1.33
C VAL A 126 4.01 8.10 2.08
N ILE A 127 4.79 8.89 2.83
CA ILE A 127 4.29 10.09 3.51
C ILE A 127 3.80 11.13 2.49
N ILE A 128 4.55 11.34 1.41
CA ILE A 128 4.14 12.26 0.33
C ILE A 128 2.84 11.79 -0.32
N LEU A 129 2.71 10.49 -0.62
CA LEU A 129 1.48 9.89 -1.14
C LEU A 129 0.29 10.08 -0.20
N LEU A 130 0.50 9.91 1.12
CA LEU A 130 -0.54 10.17 2.12
C LEU A 130 -0.96 11.63 2.13
N ILE A 131 0.00 12.56 2.09
CA ILE A 131 -0.29 14.01 2.04
C ILE A 131 -1.06 14.37 0.76
N LEU A 132 -0.65 13.81 -0.39
CA LEU A 132 -1.36 13.97 -1.66
C LEU A 132 -2.78 13.37 -1.64
N GLY A 133 -3.03 12.39 -0.78
CA GLY A 133 -4.36 11.83 -0.55
C GLY A 133 -5.27 12.66 0.36
N ILE A 134 -4.71 13.60 1.16
CA ILE A 134 -5.49 14.44 2.08
C ILE A 134 -6.56 15.27 1.33
N PRO A 135 -6.28 15.93 0.20
CA PRO A 135 -7.30 16.65 -0.57
C PRO A 135 -8.50 15.77 -0.95
N ALA A 136 -8.25 14.51 -1.35
CA ALA A 136 -9.32 13.58 -1.67
C ALA A 136 -10.16 13.23 -0.42
N LEU A 137 -9.51 13.03 0.73
CA LEU A 137 -10.21 12.82 2.00
C LEU A 137 -11.04 14.05 2.41
N ILE A 138 -10.52 15.26 2.24
CA ILE A 138 -11.24 16.51 2.52
C ILE A 138 -12.48 16.61 1.63
N LEU A 139 -12.36 16.31 0.34
CA LEU A 139 -13.48 16.34 -0.59
C LEU A 139 -14.55 15.29 -0.25
N ILE A 140 -14.14 14.09 0.17
CA ILE A 140 -15.07 13.07 0.69
C ILE A 140 -15.77 13.58 1.96
N PHE A 141 -15.03 14.23 2.86
CA PHE A 141 -15.60 14.79 4.09
C PHE A 141 -16.58 15.93 3.80
N MET A 142 -16.27 16.81 2.84
CA MET A 142 -17.20 17.82 2.36
C MET A 142 -18.45 17.19 1.76
N PHE A 143 -18.30 16.16 0.92
CA PHE A 143 -19.44 15.41 0.36
C PHE A 143 -20.36 14.84 1.45
N ILE A 144 -19.79 14.26 2.51
CA ILE A 144 -20.57 13.73 3.65
C ILE A 144 -21.39 14.84 4.34
N ILE A 145 -20.88 16.08 4.39
CA ILE A 145 -21.55 17.21 5.02
C ILE A 145 -22.57 17.87 4.10
N THR A 146 -22.21 18.12 2.84
CA THR A 146 -23.05 18.89 1.89
C THR A 146 -24.00 18.04 1.07
N GLY A 147 -23.74 16.74 0.93
CA GLY A 147 -24.54 15.83 0.10
C GLY A 147 -24.39 16.04 -1.41
N GLU A 148 -23.52 16.95 -1.85
CA GLU A 148 -23.32 17.28 -3.27
C GLU A 148 -22.03 16.68 -3.82
N GLU A 149 -22.14 15.88 -4.90
CA GLU A 149 -21.00 15.27 -5.59
C GLU A 149 -20.31 16.30 -6.49
N TYR A 150 -19.08 16.68 -6.13
CA TYR A 150 -18.26 17.55 -6.98
C TYR A 150 -17.56 16.74 -8.08
N PRO A 151 -17.71 17.07 -9.37
CA PRO A 151 -17.10 16.31 -10.49
C PRO A 151 -15.56 16.33 -10.47
N LEU A 152 -14.95 17.31 -9.78
CA LEU A 152 -13.50 17.39 -9.57
C LEU A 152 -12.96 16.24 -8.71
N LEU A 153 -13.81 15.64 -7.86
CA LEU A 153 -13.45 14.58 -6.93
C LEU A 153 -13.03 13.30 -7.68
N ALA A 154 -13.72 12.98 -8.78
CA ALA A 154 -13.37 11.86 -9.65
C ALA A 154 -11.98 12.05 -10.31
N ARG A 155 -11.66 13.26 -10.78
CA ARG A 155 -10.34 13.53 -11.41
C ARG A 155 -9.18 13.51 -10.43
N ILE A 156 -9.38 14.03 -9.22
CA ILE A 156 -8.33 14.08 -8.19
C ILE A 156 -8.11 12.69 -7.58
N ALA A 157 -9.15 11.88 -7.41
CA ALA A 157 -9.04 10.51 -6.90
C ALA A 157 -8.31 9.55 -7.87
N PHE A 158 -8.37 9.78 -9.18
CA PHE A 158 -7.67 8.98 -10.18
C PHE A 158 -6.20 9.37 -10.39
N PHE A 159 -5.79 10.56 -9.95
CA PHE A 159 -4.43 11.06 -10.14
C PHE A 159 -3.33 10.14 -9.55
N PRO A 160 -3.48 9.60 -8.33
CA PRO A 160 -2.50 8.67 -7.75
C PRO A 160 -2.41 7.35 -8.49
N VAL A 161 -3.53 6.88 -9.09
CA VAL A 161 -3.61 5.62 -9.86
C VAL A 161 -2.94 5.77 -11.22
N SER A 162 -3.01 6.97 -11.83
CA SER A 162 -2.36 7.27 -13.11
C SER A 162 -0.85 7.52 -13.02
N ALA A 163 -0.35 7.89 -11.84
CA ALA A 163 1.06 8.23 -11.60
C ALA A 163 1.88 7.06 -11.03
N SER A 164 1.24 5.94 -10.68
CA SER A 164 1.85 4.71 -10.17
C SER A 164 1.94 3.62 -11.22
#